data_AF-A0A759WC81-F1
#
_entry.id   AF-A0A759WC81-F1
#
_cell.length_a   1.000
_cell.length_b   1.000
_cell.length_c   1.000
_cell.angle_alpha   90.00
_cell.angle_beta   90.00
_cell.angle_gamma   90.00
#
_symmetry.space_group_name_H-M   'P 1'
#
loop_
_entity.id
_entity.type
_entity.pdbx_description
1 polymer ?
#
loop_
_entity_poly.entity_id
_entity_poly.type
_entity_poly.pdbx_seq_one_letter_code
_entity_poly.pdbx_strand_id
1 'polypeptide(L)'
;MSEKIAIVYIGKKNVKRDTVTGSRAVFPRHEPVSVDSEVAHKLLMFPDVWVRHEQLDSVLKQQAEEAQRREEARVRQCEEEARRAAELSFVVDVRGDALDISKYTSAMLSTLCESEELELRQTPQEKVNDFRLRVRDALKARSVQDGFAG
;
A
#
# COMPACT_ATOMS: atom_id res chain seq x y z
N MET A 1 -12.27 -32.80 39.59
CA MET A 1 -11.19 -32.53 38.62
C MET A 1 -11.85 -31.85 37.42
N SER A 2 -11.52 -30.59 37.16
CA SER A 2 -11.97 -29.87 35.97
C SER A 2 -11.24 -30.40 34.74
N GLU A 3 -11.97 -30.54 33.64
CA GLU A 3 -11.38 -30.84 32.33
C GLU A 3 -10.36 -29.77 31.94
N LYS A 4 -9.22 -30.21 31.37
CA LYS A 4 -8.16 -29.32 30.90
C LYS A 4 -8.22 -29.20 29.38
N ILE A 5 -8.12 -27.97 28.87
CA ILE A 5 -8.10 -27.66 27.44
C ILE A 5 -6.75 -27.00 27.11
N ALA A 6 -6.11 -27.44 26.02
CA ALA A 6 -4.87 -26.86 25.52
C ALA A 6 -5.16 -25.61 24.68
N ILE A 7 -4.68 -24.45 25.14
CA ILE A 7 -4.84 -23.15 24.48
C ILE A 7 -3.48 -22.62 24.05
N VAL A 8 -3.43 -21.97 22.90
CA VAL A 8 -2.22 -21.39 22.33
C VAL A 8 -2.37 -19.88 22.16
N TYR A 9 -1.33 -19.13 22.53
CA TYR A 9 -1.22 -17.70 22.27
C TYR A 9 -0.69 -17.43 20.86
N ILE A 10 -1.43 -16.67 20.05
CA ILE A 10 -1.09 -16.34 18.65
C ILE A 10 -0.87 -14.82 18.40
N GLY A 11 -0.80 -14.03 19.46
CA GLY A 11 -0.58 -12.59 19.32
C GLY A 11 0.86 -12.21 18.96
N LYS A 12 1.11 -10.91 18.86
CA LYS A 12 2.40 -10.38 18.35
C LYS A 12 3.59 -10.58 19.27
N LYS A 13 3.39 -10.63 20.60
CA LYS A 13 4.48 -10.68 21.59
C LYS A 13 4.97 -12.13 21.76
N ASN A 14 6.17 -12.32 22.30
CA ASN A 14 6.70 -13.67 22.56
C ASN A 14 5.98 -14.37 23.71
N VAL A 15 5.42 -13.61 24.65
CA VAL A 15 4.77 -14.13 25.85
C VAL A 15 3.55 -13.27 26.18
N LYS A 16 2.48 -13.91 26.66
CA LYS A 16 1.31 -13.23 27.22
C LYS A 16 1.01 -13.76 28.62
N ARG A 17 0.88 -12.85 29.59
CA ARG A 17 0.32 -13.16 30.90
C ARG A 17 -1.19 -13.06 30.84
N ASP A 18 -1.89 -13.98 31.50
CA ASP A 18 -3.35 -13.92 31.60
C ASP A 18 -3.77 -12.77 32.50
N THR A 19 -4.33 -11.75 31.86
CA THR A 19 -5.02 -10.63 32.51
C THR A 19 -6.53 -10.70 32.33
N VAL A 20 -7.04 -11.68 31.57
CA VAL A 20 -8.46 -11.83 31.23
C VAL A 20 -9.19 -12.55 32.36
N THR A 21 -8.63 -13.65 32.86
CA THR A 21 -9.26 -14.44 33.93
C THR A 21 -8.59 -14.25 35.29
N GLY A 22 -7.44 -13.57 35.33
CA GLY A 22 -6.68 -13.35 36.56
C GLY A 22 -5.92 -14.60 37.05
N SER A 23 -5.84 -15.66 36.24
CA SER A 23 -5.16 -16.93 36.60
C SER A 23 -3.65 -16.77 36.86
N ARG A 24 -3.05 -15.64 36.46
CA ARG A 24 -1.61 -15.37 36.45
C ARG A 24 -0.80 -16.35 35.59
N ALA A 25 -1.46 -17.19 34.80
CA ALA A 25 -0.79 -18.08 33.85
C ALA A 25 0.00 -17.28 32.80
N VAL A 26 1.08 -17.90 32.31
CA VAL A 26 1.98 -17.31 31.32
C VAL A 26 1.97 -18.22 30.10
N PHE A 27 1.72 -17.62 28.93
CA PHE A 27 1.57 -18.32 27.66
C PHE A 27 2.67 -17.88 26.71
N PRO A 28 3.65 -18.75 26.43
CA PRO A 28 4.58 -18.55 25.33
C PRO A 28 3.84 -18.57 23.98
N ARG A 29 4.33 -17.78 23.03
CA ARG A 29 3.72 -17.66 21.71
C ARG A 29 3.86 -18.97 20.94
N HIS A 30 2.76 -19.43 20.36
CA HIS A 30 2.64 -20.66 19.58
C HIS A 30 2.93 -21.97 20.35
N GLU A 31 3.04 -21.90 21.68
CA GLU A 31 3.18 -23.08 22.53
C GLU A 31 1.84 -23.41 23.22
N PRO A 32 1.43 -24.69 23.27
CA PRO A 32 0.21 -25.10 23.95
C PRO A 32 0.37 -25.07 25.46
N VAL A 33 -0.60 -24.47 26.15
CA VAL A 33 -0.70 -24.46 27.61
C VAL A 33 -2.05 -25.02 28.03
N SER A 34 -2.04 -26.06 28.86
CA SER A 34 -3.26 -26.66 29.40
C SER A 34 -3.82 -25.85 30.56
N VAL A 35 -5.05 -25.38 30.42
CA VAL A 35 -5.77 -24.62 31.46
C VAL A 35 -7.12 -25.27 31.75
N ASP A 36 -7.75 -24.88 32.87
CA ASP A 36 -9.11 -25.33 33.18
C ASP A 36 -10.10 -24.90 32.11
N SER A 37 -11.09 -25.75 31.83
CA SER A 37 -12.12 -25.51 30.82
C SER A 37 -12.77 -24.12 30.96
N GLU A 38 -13.08 -23.67 32.18
CA GLU A 38 -13.63 -22.33 32.43
C GLU A 38 -12.69 -21.20 31.96
N VAL A 39 -11.39 -21.32 32.24
CA VAL A 39 -10.36 -20.36 31.80
C VAL A 39 -10.22 -20.40 30.29
N ALA A 40 -10.16 -21.59 29.69
CA ALA A 40 -10.07 -21.78 28.26
C ALA A 40 -11.24 -21.12 27.52
N HIS A 41 -12.48 -21.33 27.98
CA HIS A 41 -13.65 -20.72 27.35
C HIS A 41 -13.60 -19.19 27.38
N LYS A 42 -13.15 -18.58 28.49
CA LYS A 42 -12.98 -17.13 28.59
C LYS A 42 -11.88 -16.61 27.66
N LEU A 43 -10.75 -17.32 27.54
CA LEU A 43 -9.66 -16.92 26.65
C LEU A 43 -10.08 -17.03 25.18
N LEU A 44 -10.79 -18.10 24.81
CA LEU A 44 -11.27 -18.33 23.44
C LEU A 44 -12.32 -17.31 22.96
N MET A 45 -12.80 -16.42 23.82
CA MET A 45 -13.60 -15.26 23.40
C MET A 45 -12.79 -14.23 22.60
N PHE A 46 -11.45 -14.31 22.59
CA PHE A 46 -10.56 -13.43 21.84
C PHE A 46 -9.76 -14.25 20.80
N PRO A 47 -10.39 -14.65 19.67
CA PRO A 47 -9.82 -15.56 18.68
C PRO A 47 -8.64 -14.95 17.89
N ASP A 48 -8.44 -13.64 17.97
CA ASP A 48 -7.27 -12.92 17.44
C ASP A 48 -6.03 -13.06 18.34
N VAL A 49 -6.21 -13.54 19.57
CA VAL A 49 -5.15 -13.70 20.58
C VAL A 49 -4.97 -15.15 20.97
N TRP A 50 -6.05 -15.92 21.04
CA TRP A 50 -6.08 -17.27 21.59
C TRP A 50 -6.79 -18.24 20.66
N VAL A 51 -6.22 -19.43 20.50
CA VAL A 51 -6.82 -20.52 19.72
C VAL A 51 -6.66 -21.83 20.45
N ARG A 52 -7.44 -22.84 20.08
CA ARG A 52 -7.19 -24.20 20.57
C ARG A 52 -5.95 -24.77 19.90
N HIS A 53 -5.25 -25.66 20.59
CA HIS A 53 -4.02 -26.27 20.04
C HIS A 53 -4.27 -26.93 18.69
N GLU A 54 -5.37 -27.67 18.52
CA GLU A 54 -5.73 -28.33 17.26
C GLU A 54 -6.00 -27.38 16.09
N GLN A 55 -6.19 -26.08 16.36
CA GLN A 55 -6.44 -25.06 15.33
C GLN A 55 -5.17 -24.30 14.94
N LEU A 56 -4.06 -24.47 15.67
CA LEU A 56 -2.86 -23.65 15.53
C LEU A 56 -2.34 -23.62 14.09
N ASP A 57 -2.13 -24.79 13.48
CA ASP A 57 -1.55 -24.90 12.14
C ASP A 57 -2.42 -24.22 11.08
N SER A 58 -3.75 -24.43 11.16
CA SER A 58 -4.70 -23.80 10.25
C SER A 58 -4.67 -22.28 10.37
N VAL A 59 -4.63 -21.77 11.60
CA VAL A 59 -4.61 -20.32 11.87
C VAL A 59 -3.29 -19.70 11.41
N LEU A 60 -2.15 -20.35 11.65
CA LEU A 60 -0.86 -19.87 11.17
C LEU A 60 -0.81 -19.80 9.64
N LYS A 61 -1.36 -20.82 8.97
CA LYS A 61 -1.46 -20.82 7.50
C LYS A 61 -2.35 -19.68 7.00
N GLN A 62 -3.53 -19.49 7.60
CA GLN A 62 -4.44 -18.39 7.24
C GLN A 62 -3.79 -17.01 7.46
N GLN A 63 -3.08 -16.81 8.58
CA GLN A 63 -2.37 -15.56 8.86
C GLN A 63 -1.26 -15.30 7.84
N ALA A 64 -0.52 -16.32 7.41
CA ALA A 64 0.50 -16.18 6.38
C ALA A 64 -0.10 -15.81 5.02
N GLU A 65 -1.17 -16.49 4.60
CA GLU A 65 -1.89 -16.21 3.35
C GLU A 65 -2.53 -14.81 3.35
N GLU A 66 -3.06 -14.37 4.50
CA GLU A 66 -3.61 -13.03 4.64
C GLU A 66 -2.51 -11.96 4.62
N ALA A 67 -1.38 -12.20 5.30
CA ALA A 67 -0.24 -11.29 5.27
C ALA A 67 0.31 -11.12 3.84
N GLN A 68 0.44 -12.22 3.09
CA GLN A 68 0.85 -12.17 1.69
C GLN A 68 -0.13 -11.37 0.83
N ARG A 69 -1.44 -11.64 0.92
CA ARG A 69 -2.46 -10.91 0.16
C ARG A 69 -2.48 -9.42 0.49
N ARG A 70 -2.27 -9.05 1.77
CA ARG A 70 -2.20 -7.63 2.18
C ARG A 70 -0.97 -6.94 1.60
N GLU A 71 0.17 -7.63 1.55
CA GLU A 71 1.38 -7.06 0.95
C GLU A 71 1.23 -6.88 -0.57
N GLU A 72 0.71 -7.89 -1.27
CA GLU A 72 0.43 -7.79 -2.71
C GLU A 72 -0.56 -6.65 -3.03
N ALA A 73 -1.60 -6.48 -2.21
CA ALA A 73 -2.55 -5.38 -2.35
C ALA A 73 -1.89 -4.02 -2.10
N ARG A 74 -0.99 -3.92 -1.11
CA ARG A 74 -0.25 -2.70 -0.78
C ARG A 74 0.68 -2.30 -1.93
N VAL A 75 1.41 -3.25 -2.51
CA VAL A 75 2.28 -3.00 -3.66
C VAL A 75 1.46 -2.48 -4.84
N ARG A 76 0.36 -3.16 -5.19
CA ARG A 76 -0.53 -2.71 -6.27
C ARG A 76 -1.11 -1.31 -6.02
N GLN A 77 -1.50 -1.01 -4.78
CA GLN A 77 -1.99 0.33 -4.43
C GLN A 77 -0.90 1.38 -4.61
N CYS A 78 0.33 1.12 -4.15
CA CYS A 78 1.45 2.05 -4.34
C CYS A 78 1.77 2.26 -5.84
N GLU A 79 1.74 1.21 -6.66
CA GLU A 79 1.95 1.31 -8.11
C GLU A 79 0.85 2.13 -8.80
N GLU A 80 -0.41 1.88 -8.47
CA GLU A 80 -1.56 2.63 -8.99
C GLU A 80 -1.52 4.10 -8.56
N GLU A 81 -1.17 4.39 -7.30
CA GLU A 81 -0.99 5.76 -6.81
C GLU A 81 0.16 6.47 -7.51
N ALA A 82 1.30 5.78 -7.71
CA ALA A 82 2.43 6.32 -8.46
C ALA A 82 2.06 6.59 -9.92
N ARG A 83 1.33 5.68 -10.59
CA ARG A 83 0.86 5.88 -11.96
C ARG A 83 -0.07 7.08 -12.05
N ARG A 84 -1.06 7.19 -11.16
CA ARG A 84 -1.98 8.34 -11.11
C ARG A 84 -1.26 9.65 -10.83
N ALA A 85 -0.29 9.64 -9.92
CA ALA A 85 0.54 10.82 -9.65
C ALA A 85 1.36 11.21 -10.89
N ALA A 86 1.94 10.25 -11.59
CA ALA A 86 2.68 10.49 -12.83
C ALA A 86 1.76 11.02 -13.95
N GLU A 87 0.54 10.51 -14.10
CA GLU A 87 -0.46 11.01 -15.05
C GLU A 87 -0.83 12.48 -14.75
N LEU A 88 -1.07 12.80 -13.49
CA LEU A 88 -1.46 14.16 -13.05
C LEU A 88 -0.27 15.13 -12.96
N SER A 89 0.96 14.65 -12.91
CA SER A 89 2.16 15.47 -12.80
C SER A 89 2.35 16.39 -14.01
N PHE A 90 2.72 17.65 -13.76
CA PHE A 90 3.19 18.58 -14.79
C PHE A 90 4.72 18.55 -14.98
N VAL A 91 5.39 17.57 -14.40
CA VAL A 91 6.79 17.29 -14.71
C VAL A 91 6.85 16.52 -16.03
N VAL A 92 7.59 17.06 -16.99
CA VAL A 92 7.83 16.49 -18.32
C VAL A 92 9.33 16.35 -18.54
N ASP A 93 9.75 15.27 -19.21
CA ASP A 93 11.14 15.09 -19.61
C ASP A 93 11.35 15.73 -20.97
N VAL A 94 12.30 16.67 -21.03
CA VAL A 94 12.70 17.34 -22.25
C VAL A 94 14.21 17.22 -22.38
N ARG A 95 14.66 16.42 -23.35
CA ARG A 95 16.09 16.18 -23.64
C ARG A 95 16.90 15.67 -22.43
N GLY A 96 16.27 14.91 -21.53
CA GLY A 96 16.89 14.37 -20.32
C GLY A 96 16.79 15.29 -19.10
N ASP A 97 16.18 16.47 -19.24
CA ASP A 97 15.89 17.39 -18.14
C ASP A 97 14.43 17.28 -17.70
N ALA A 98 14.20 17.09 -16.40
CA ALA A 98 12.87 17.09 -15.81
C ALA A 98 12.38 18.53 -15.56
N LEU A 99 11.43 18.99 -16.37
CA LEU A 99 10.87 20.34 -16.29
C LEU A 99 9.48 20.33 -15.64
N ASP A 100 9.30 21.05 -14.53
CA ASP A 100 7.98 21.29 -13.92
C ASP A 100 7.27 22.48 -14.58
N ILE A 101 6.36 22.17 -15.52
CA ILE A 101 5.63 23.21 -16.26
C ILE A 101 4.40 23.75 -15.51
N SER A 102 4.14 23.31 -14.27
CA SER A 102 2.98 23.77 -13.47
C SER A 102 2.97 25.29 -13.28
N LYS A 103 4.17 25.89 -13.16
CA LYS A 103 4.37 27.33 -12.96
C LYS A 103 4.61 28.11 -14.25
N TYR A 104 4.69 27.43 -15.39
CA TYR A 104 4.99 28.10 -16.65
C TYR A 104 3.82 29.00 -17.05
N THR A 105 4.16 30.22 -17.47
CA THR A 105 3.22 31.17 -18.07
C THR A 105 2.93 30.78 -19.51
N SER A 106 1.89 31.37 -20.12
CA SER A 106 1.58 31.18 -21.55
C SER A 106 2.78 31.42 -22.47
N ALA A 107 3.57 32.47 -22.20
CA ALA A 107 4.77 32.80 -22.98
C ALA A 107 5.83 31.70 -22.84
N MET A 108 6.11 31.24 -21.61
CA MET A 108 7.08 30.16 -21.36
C MET A 108 6.64 28.84 -22.01
N LEU A 109 5.34 28.52 -21.97
CA LEU A 109 4.79 27.34 -22.63
C LEU A 109 4.92 27.46 -24.16
N SER A 110 4.70 28.64 -24.73
CA SER A 110 4.86 28.86 -26.17
C SER A 110 6.32 28.71 -26.61
N THR A 111 7.27 29.28 -25.87
CA THR A 111 8.71 29.09 -26.11
C THR A 111 9.11 27.62 -25.97
N LEU A 112 8.55 26.90 -25.01
CA LEU A 112 8.78 25.46 -24.87
C LEU A 112 8.24 24.68 -26.07
N CYS A 113 7.02 24.99 -26.54
CA CYS A 113 6.47 24.38 -27.75
C CYS A 113 7.37 24.63 -28.96
N GLU A 114 7.86 25.86 -29.15
CA GLU A 114 8.74 26.19 -30.27
C GLU A 114 10.09 25.45 -30.17
N SER A 115 10.70 25.41 -28.98
CA SER A 115 11.96 24.69 -28.73
C SER A 115 11.84 23.20 -28.99
N GLU A 116 10.71 22.61 -28.63
CA GLU A 116 10.42 21.19 -28.81
C GLU A 116 9.64 20.89 -30.09
N GLU A 117 9.56 21.86 -31.01
CA GLU A 117 8.89 21.76 -32.31
C GLU A 117 7.45 21.20 -32.21
N LEU A 118 6.77 21.49 -31.10
CA LEU A 118 5.37 21.15 -30.90
C LEU A 118 4.51 22.14 -31.70
N GLU A 119 3.67 21.61 -32.59
CA GLU A 119 2.67 22.37 -33.35
C GLU A 119 1.47 22.81 -32.48
N LEU A 120 1.74 23.29 -31.26
CA LEU A 120 0.74 23.72 -30.30
C LEU A 120 0.84 25.22 -30.05
N ARG A 121 -0.29 25.92 -30.22
CA ARG A 121 -0.46 27.32 -29.83
C ARG A 121 -1.66 27.46 -28.91
N GLN A 122 -1.61 28.43 -28.00
CA GLN A 122 -2.75 28.79 -27.19
C GLN A 122 -3.80 29.50 -28.07
N THR A 123 -5.07 29.10 -27.96
CA THR A 123 -6.14 29.80 -28.67
C THR A 123 -6.61 31.02 -27.87
N PRO A 124 -7.20 32.06 -28.51
CA PRO A 124 -7.55 33.30 -27.82
C PRO A 124 -8.49 33.16 -26.62
N GLN A 125 -9.38 32.16 -26.61
CA GLN A 125 -10.34 31.91 -25.51
C GLN A 125 -9.88 30.82 -24.53
N GLU A 126 -8.74 30.18 -24.78
CA GLU A 126 -8.27 29.07 -23.96
C GLU A 126 -7.58 29.55 -22.69
N LYS A 127 -7.87 28.90 -21.56
CA LYS A 127 -7.18 29.20 -20.31
C LYS A 127 -5.77 28.62 -20.34
N VAL A 128 -4.83 29.32 -19.70
CA VAL A 128 -3.42 28.89 -19.63
C VAL A 128 -3.27 27.47 -19.07
N ASN A 129 -4.14 27.06 -18.13
CA ASN A 129 -4.11 25.70 -17.59
C ASN A 129 -4.51 24.63 -18.63
N ASP A 130 -5.48 24.92 -19.49
CA ASP A 130 -5.93 24.00 -20.53
C ASP A 130 -4.84 23.87 -21.61
N PHE A 131 -4.19 24.99 -21.95
CA PHE A 131 -3.02 24.98 -22.83
C PHE A 131 -1.87 24.14 -22.23
N ARG A 132 -1.57 24.34 -20.93
CA ARG A 132 -0.54 23.57 -20.21
C ARG A 132 -0.82 22.06 -20.24
N LEU A 133 -2.08 21.64 -20.08
CA LEU A 133 -2.45 20.23 -20.18
C LEU A 133 -2.14 19.67 -21.57
N ARG A 134 -2.47 20.39 -22.65
CA ARG A 134 -2.13 19.96 -24.02
C ARG A 134 -0.62 19.87 -24.25
N VAL A 135 0.14 20.84 -23.75
CA VAL A 135 1.61 20.84 -23.85
C VAL A 135 2.20 19.66 -23.07
N ARG A 136 1.73 19.42 -21.84
CA ARG A 136 2.12 18.25 -21.02
C ARG A 136 1.89 16.96 -21.78
N ASP A 137 0.68 16.78 -22.32
CA ASP A 137 0.27 15.53 -22.97
C ASP A 137 1.08 15.27 -24.25
N ALA A 138 1.35 16.31 -25.04
CA ALA A 138 2.20 16.20 -26.23
C ALA A 138 3.65 15.85 -25.89
N LEU A 139 4.24 16.48 -24.86
CA LEU A 139 5.60 16.17 -24.41
C LEU A 139 5.71 14.74 -23.86
N LYS A 140 4.76 14.32 -23.00
CA LYS A 140 4.74 12.95 -22.47
C LYS A 140 4.55 11.90 -23.58
N ALA A 141 3.69 12.16 -24.57
CA ALA A 141 3.51 11.26 -25.71
C ALA A 141 4.80 11.10 -26.52
N ARG A 142 5.56 12.18 -26.70
CA ARG A 142 6.84 12.17 -27.39
C ARG A 142 7.92 11.41 -26.60
N SER A 143 8.05 11.65 -25.29
CA SER A 143 9.02 10.93 -24.44
C SER A 143 8.79 9.40 -24.47
N VAL A 144 7.53 8.96 -24.59
CA VAL A 144 7.22 7.54 -24.78
C VAL A 144 7.71 7.04 -26.15
N GLN A 145 7.53 7.80 -27.23
CA GLN A 145 8.01 7.41 -28.57
C GLN A 145 9.54 7.32 -28.63
N ASP A 146 10.25 8.28 -28.02
CA ASP A 146 11.71 8.31 -28.00
C ASP A 146 12.31 7.18 -27.14
N GLY A 147 11.61 6.76 -26.07
CA GLY A 147 12.02 5.64 -25.21
C GLY A 147 11.82 4.24 -25.81
N PHE A 148 11.04 4.10 -26.89
CA PHE A 148 10.88 2.84 -27.63
C PHE A 148 11.85 2.69 -28.81
N ALA A 149 12.66 3.71 -29.10
CA ALA A 149 13.65 3.72 -30.18
C ALA A 149 15.08 3.31 -29.74
N GLY A 150 15.24 2.76 -28.53
CA GLY A 150 16.51 2.32 -27.94
C GLY A 150 16.64 0.81 -27.77
#